data_AF-A0A6B0WLX9-F1
#
_entry.id   AF-A0A6B0WLX9-F1
#
_cell.length_a   1.000
_cell.length_b   1.000
_cell.length_c   1.000
_cell.angle_alpha   90.00
_cell.angle_beta   90.00
_cell.angle_gamma   90.00
#
_symmetry.space_group_name_H-M   'P 1'
#
loop_
_entity.id
_entity.type
_entity.pdbx_description
1 polymer ?
#
loop_
_entity_poly.entity_id
_entity_poly.type
_entity_poly.pdbx_seq_one_letter_code
_entity_poly.pdbx_strand_id
1 'polypeptide(L)'
;MMVCIGRDYLDAVATDLKNLVERLGDPERVMVFASGTPLVGLEDSWVAVSGSLRLVLGGSLSSTNLRAATAVLAELGASSPSADKARRVVASLTASAGKLPTYDRQRQHDDAILDWIHGYLAEVPNATKTAALRCFRDGGKACEQARFDRLFEHAREMST
;
A
#
# COMPACT_ATOMS: atom_id res chain seq x y z
N MET A 1 -12.46 13.06 15.53
CA MET A 1 -11.04 12.69 15.49
C MET A 1 -10.83 11.69 14.36
N MET A 2 -9.74 11.84 13.60
CA MET A 2 -9.36 10.89 12.56
C MET A 2 -8.05 10.22 12.94
N VAL A 3 -8.01 8.90 12.85
CA VAL A 3 -6.83 8.08 13.08
C VAL A 3 -6.52 7.34 11.80
N CYS A 4 -5.32 7.51 11.26
CA CYS A 4 -4.85 6.77 10.09
C CYS A 4 -3.73 5.84 10.54
N ILE A 5 -3.94 4.53 10.43
CA ILE A 5 -3.01 3.57 11.00
C ILE A 5 -2.79 2.38 10.07
N GLY A 6 -1.54 1.95 9.95
CA GLY A 6 -1.17 0.73 9.24
C GLY A 6 -1.50 -0.51 10.08
N ARG A 7 -1.73 -1.65 9.42
CA ARG A 7 -2.11 -2.89 10.10
C ARG A 7 -1.09 -3.32 11.16
N ASP A 8 0.20 -3.12 10.89
CA ASP A 8 1.30 -3.54 11.77
C ASP A 8 1.33 -2.79 13.12
N TYR A 9 0.70 -1.60 13.19
CA TYR A 9 0.61 -0.81 14.42
C TYR A 9 -0.73 -0.94 15.13
N LEU A 10 -1.72 -1.55 14.47
CA LEU A 10 -3.10 -1.57 14.94
C LEU A 10 -3.25 -2.31 16.27
N ASP A 11 -2.59 -3.45 16.40
CA ASP A 11 -2.65 -4.27 17.62
C ASP A 11 -1.99 -3.56 18.81
N ALA A 12 -0.92 -2.80 18.56
CA ALA A 12 -0.19 -2.07 19.58
C ALA A 12 -1.00 -0.93 20.22
N VAL A 13 -1.93 -0.32 19.47
CA VAL A 13 -2.75 0.80 19.95
C VAL A 13 -4.23 0.45 20.12
N ALA A 14 -4.59 -0.83 19.97
CA ALA A 14 -5.98 -1.27 19.99
C ALA A 14 -6.73 -0.83 21.26
N THR A 15 -6.07 -0.97 22.41
CA THR A 15 -6.62 -0.56 23.72
C THR A 15 -6.82 0.95 23.80
N ASP A 16 -5.86 1.74 23.29
CA ASP A 16 -5.95 3.20 23.31
C ASP A 16 -7.08 3.71 22.42
N LEU A 17 -7.30 3.08 21.26
CA LEU A 17 -8.41 3.42 20.37
C LEU A 17 -9.77 3.13 21.00
N LYS A 18 -9.92 2.01 21.71
CA LYS A 18 -11.15 1.69 22.44
C LYS A 18 -11.42 2.70 23.55
N ASN A 19 -10.40 2.98 24.36
CA ASN A 19 -10.48 3.99 25.41
C ASN A 19 -10.83 5.39 24.86
N LEU A 20 -10.32 5.73 23.68
CA LEU A 20 -10.65 6.99 23.01
C LEU A 20 -12.13 7.06 22.61
N VAL A 21 -12.68 5.99 22.02
CA VAL A 21 -14.09 5.89 21.65
C VAL A 21 -14.99 6.03 22.88
N GLU A 22 -14.67 5.28 23.94
CA GLU A 22 -15.42 5.33 25.21
C GLU A 22 -15.42 6.74 25.83
N ARG A 23 -14.26 7.42 25.86
CA ARG A 23 -14.14 8.78 26.41
C ARG A 23 -14.89 9.84 25.63
N LEU A 24 -15.01 9.68 24.31
CA LEU A 24 -15.74 10.63 23.48
C LEU A 24 -17.27 10.41 23.52
N GLY A 25 -17.72 9.25 24.01
CA GLY A 25 -19.13 8.92 24.23
C GLY A 25 -19.95 8.73 22.94
N ASP A 26 -19.34 8.94 21.78
CA ASP A 26 -19.96 8.79 20.47
C ASP A 26 -18.94 8.20 19.48
N PRO A 27 -19.07 6.91 19.10
CA PRO A 27 -18.17 6.23 18.17
C PRO A 27 -18.10 6.89 16.80
N GLU A 28 -19.16 7.56 16.35
CA GLU A 28 -19.18 8.23 15.05
C GLU A 28 -18.23 9.42 14.99
N ARG A 29 -17.86 9.99 16.14
CA ARG A 29 -16.88 11.08 16.23
C ARG A 29 -15.44 10.60 16.10
N VAL A 30 -15.19 9.29 16.11
CA VAL A 30 -13.87 8.69 15.89
C VAL A 30 -13.90 7.95 14.56
N MET A 31 -12.96 8.24 13.68
CA MET A 31 -12.83 7.58 12.39
C MET A 31 -11.46 6.92 12.30
N VAL A 32 -11.43 5.60 12.31
CA VAL A 32 -10.22 4.79 12.21
C VAL A 32 -10.08 4.30 10.77
N PHE A 33 -9.17 4.91 10.03
CA PHE A 33 -8.82 4.55 8.66
C PHE A 33 -7.75 3.49 8.68
N ALA A 34 -8.15 2.26 8.37
CA ALA A 34 -7.27 1.10 8.39
C ALA A 34 -7.73 0.04 7.38
N SER A 35 -6.81 -0.88 7.05
CA SER A 35 -7.09 -1.97 6.11
C SER A 35 -7.59 -3.23 6.82
N GLY A 36 -8.42 -3.98 6.11
CA GLY A 36 -8.99 -5.24 6.59
C GLY A 36 -10.19 -5.05 7.51
N THR A 37 -10.44 -6.07 8.33
CA THR A 37 -11.60 -6.13 9.23
C THR A 37 -11.44 -5.22 10.44
N PRO A 38 -12.54 -4.65 10.96
CA PRO A 38 -12.54 -3.93 12.22
C PRO A 38 -12.00 -4.76 13.38
N LEU A 39 -11.42 -4.08 14.37
CA LEU A 39 -11.20 -4.67 15.69
C LEU A 39 -12.51 -4.66 16.48
N VAL A 40 -12.66 -5.68 17.33
CA VAL A 40 -13.82 -5.79 18.25
C VAL A 40 -13.92 -4.54 19.13
N GLY A 41 -15.08 -3.88 19.10
CA GLY A 41 -15.36 -2.64 19.84
C GLY A 41 -15.00 -1.35 19.10
N LEU A 42 -14.59 -1.42 17.84
CA LEU A 42 -14.30 -0.27 16.98
C LEU A 42 -15.11 -0.28 15.68
N GLU A 43 -16.09 -1.16 15.54
CA GLU A 43 -16.88 -1.39 14.32
C GLU A 43 -17.53 -0.10 13.82
N ASP A 44 -18.16 0.64 14.72
CA ASP A 44 -18.86 1.89 14.39
C ASP A 44 -17.89 3.05 14.07
N SER A 45 -16.67 2.99 14.56
CA SER A 45 -15.61 3.96 14.25
C SER A 45 -14.77 3.55 13.03
N TRP A 46 -14.95 2.34 12.50
CA TRP A 46 -14.08 1.79 11.47
C TRP A 46 -14.41 2.33 10.07
N VAL A 47 -13.38 2.75 9.36
CA VAL A 47 -13.45 3.13 7.95
C VAL A 47 -12.47 2.24 7.18
N ALA A 48 -13.02 1.19 6.55
CA ALA A 48 -12.22 0.19 5.86
C ALA A 48 -11.60 0.77 4.57
N VAL A 49 -10.27 0.78 4.51
CA VAL A 49 -9.51 1.29 3.35
C VAL A 49 -8.95 0.12 2.55
N SER A 50 -9.47 -0.05 1.33
CA SER A 50 -8.92 -1.03 0.38
C SER A 50 -7.61 -0.52 -0.23
N GLY A 51 -6.63 -1.43 -0.42
CA GLY A 51 -5.40 -1.12 -1.16
C GLY A 51 -5.65 -0.73 -2.62
N SER A 52 -6.81 -1.07 -3.20
CA SER A 52 -7.21 -0.63 -4.55
C SER A 52 -7.39 0.88 -4.66
N LEU A 53 -7.68 1.57 -3.56
CA LEU A 53 -7.84 3.03 -3.57
C LEU A 53 -6.58 3.77 -4.01
N ARG A 54 -5.39 3.15 -3.92
CA ARG A 54 -4.16 3.75 -4.47
C ARG A 54 -4.24 3.97 -6.00
N LEU A 55 -5.11 3.23 -6.70
CA LEU A 55 -5.28 3.38 -8.15
C LEU A 55 -6.01 4.69 -8.50
N VAL A 56 -6.84 5.20 -7.60
CA VAL A 56 -7.59 6.45 -7.76
C VAL A 56 -6.87 7.60 -7.06
N LEU A 57 -6.40 7.36 -5.84
CA LEU A 57 -5.78 8.38 -4.98
C LEU A 57 -4.27 8.54 -5.21
N GLY A 58 -3.65 7.64 -5.98
CA GLY A 58 -2.21 7.59 -6.20
C GLY A 58 -1.42 7.17 -4.94
N GLY A 59 -0.10 7.17 -5.07
CA GLY A 59 0.83 6.87 -3.98
C GLY A 59 1.06 5.37 -3.73
N SER A 60 1.72 5.08 -2.61
CA SER A 60 2.04 3.73 -2.14
C SER A 60 0.89 3.11 -1.34
N LEU A 61 0.93 1.78 -1.15
CA LEU A 61 0.05 1.10 -0.20
C LEU A 61 0.16 1.68 1.22
N SER A 62 1.38 2.01 1.67
CA SER A 62 1.60 2.58 3.00
C SER A 62 0.96 3.96 3.21
N SER A 63 0.78 4.74 2.14
CA SER A 63 0.14 6.06 2.21
C SER A 63 -1.36 6.03 1.92
N THR A 64 -1.93 4.87 1.58
CA THR A 64 -3.32 4.76 1.12
C THR A 64 -4.32 5.15 2.21
N ASN A 65 -4.12 4.75 3.47
CA ASN A 65 -5.02 5.10 4.58
C ASN A 65 -5.07 6.61 4.82
N LEU A 66 -3.90 7.27 4.83
CA LEU A 66 -3.79 8.71 4.98
C LEU A 66 -4.46 9.45 3.81
N ARG A 67 -4.21 9.02 2.57
CA ARG A 67 -4.83 9.64 1.38
C ARG A 67 -6.35 9.47 1.37
N ALA A 68 -6.87 8.33 1.80
CA ALA A 68 -8.30 8.11 1.94
C ALA A 68 -8.90 9.08 2.98
N ALA A 69 -8.25 9.25 4.13
CA ALA A 69 -8.67 10.24 5.12
C ALA A 69 -8.64 11.68 4.57
N THR A 70 -7.61 12.07 3.82
CA THR A 70 -7.55 13.39 3.18
C THR A 70 -8.69 13.59 2.17
N ALA A 71 -9.00 12.57 1.36
CA ALA A 71 -10.12 12.63 0.42
C ALA A 71 -11.46 12.79 1.15
N VAL A 72 -11.67 12.06 2.25
CA VAL A 72 -12.85 12.22 3.10
C VAL A 72 -12.94 13.63 3.68
N LEU A 73 -11.83 14.18 4.19
CA LEU A 73 -11.82 15.55 4.72
C LEU A 73 -12.20 16.59 3.66
N ALA A 74 -11.66 16.44 2.45
CA ALA A 74 -11.98 17.34 1.33
C ALA A 74 -13.47 17.27 0.98
N GLU A 75 -14.06 16.07 0.96
CA GLU A 75 -15.47 15.86 0.61
C GLU A 75 -16.44 16.35 1.71
N LEU A 76 -16.10 16.15 2.98
CA LEU A 76 -16.95 16.57 4.09
C LEU A 76 -16.99 18.10 4.24
N GLY A 77 -15.91 18.80 3.87
CA GLY A 77 -15.80 20.24 4.01
C GLY A 77 -16.08 20.72 5.44
N ALA A 78 -17.06 21.61 5.59
CA ALA A 78 -17.47 22.15 6.90
C ALA A 78 -18.51 21.28 7.65
N SER A 79 -18.92 20.15 7.07
CA SER A 79 -19.90 19.27 7.71
C SER A 79 -19.33 18.63 8.97
N SER A 80 -20.18 18.39 9.98
CA SER A 80 -19.79 17.59 11.14
C SER A 80 -19.27 16.22 10.68
N PRO A 81 -18.01 15.89 10.99
CA PRO A 81 -17.40 14.65 10.56
C PRO A 81 -18.01 13.47 11.32
N SER A 82 -18.32 12.40 10.60
CA SER A 82 -18.84 11.15 11.17
C SER A 82 -18.26 9.94 10.43
N ALA A 83 -18.08 8.83 11.14
CA ALA A 83 -17.58 7.58 10.57
C ALA A 83 -18.50 7.04 9.47
N ASP A 84 -19.81 7.15 9.62
CA ASP A 84 -20.80 6.79 8.62
C ASP A 84 -20.66 7.60 7.32
N LYS A 85 -20.48 8.92 7.41
CA LYS A 85 -20.19 9.74 6.22
C LYS A 85 -18.86 9.36 5.58
N ALA A 86 -17.82 9.15 6.40
CA ALA A 86 -16.51 8.71 5.90
C ALA A 86 -16.60 7.37 5.17
N ARG A 87 -17.34 6.39 5.71
CA ARG A 87 -17.61 5.10 5.07
C ARG A 87 -18.28 5.27 3.71
N ARG A 88 -19.29 6.14 3.60
CA ARG A 88 -19.95 6.42 2.31
C ARG A 88 -18.99 6.99 1.26
N VAL A 89 -18.15 7.95 1.64
CA VAL A 89 -17.16 8.53 0.72
C VAL A 89 -16.15 7.48 0.29
N VAL A 90 -15.60 6.71 1.23
CA VAL A 90 -14.64 5.64 0.92
C VAL A 90 -15.27 4.53 0.07
N ALA A 91 -16.53 4.17 0.31
CA ALA A 91 -17.26 3.21 -0.51
C ALA A 91 -17.43 3.70 -1.95
N SER A 92 -17.79 4.98 -2.15
CA SER A 92 -17.90 5.60 -3.47
C SER A 92 -16.57 5.61 -4.24
N LEU A 93 -15.48 6.00 -3.56
CA LEU A 93 -14.13 5.96 -4.13
C LEU A 93 -13.71 4.53 -4.49
N THR A 94 -14.06 3.56 -3.64
CA THR A 94 -13.72 2.14 -3.86
C THR A 94 -14.49 1.55 -5.04
N ALA A 95 -15.77 1.90 -5.18
CA ALA A 95 -16.58 1.50 -6.35
C ALA A 95 -16.02 2.06 -7.67
N SER A 96 -15.35 3.21 -7.60
CA SER A 96 -14.67 3.83 -8.75
C SER A 96 -13.26 3.27 -8.98
N ALA A 97 -12.70 2.53 -8.01
CA ALA A 97 -11.38 1.95 -8.11
C ALA A 97 -11.43 0.63 -8.91
N GLY A 98 -10.54 0.48 -9.89
CA GLY A 98 -10.35 -0.78 -10.59
C GLY A 98 -9.83 -1.89 -9.65
N LYS A 99 -9.78 -3.13 -10.17
CA LYS A 99 -9.10 -4.23 -9.46
C LYS A 99 -7.60 -3.97 -9.41
N LEU A 100 -6.98 -4.24 -8.26
CA LEU A 100 -5.53 -4.26 -8.17
C LEU A 100 -4.99 -5.25 -9.22
N PRO A 101 -3.94 -4.87 -9.99
CA PRO A 101 -3.30 -5.81 -10.89
C PRO A 101 -2.82 -7.02 -10.09
N THR A 102 -3.34 -8.19 -10.42
CA THR A 102 -2.79 -9.44 -9.92
C THR A 102 -1.57 -9.75 -10.77
N TYR A 103 -0.38 -9.54 -10.21
CA TYR A 103 0.84 -9.94 -10.90
C TYR A 103 1.07 -11.42 -10.62
N ASP A 104 0.80 -12.29 -11.60
CA ASP A 104 1.23 -13.69 -11.60
C ASP A 104 2.73 -13.76 -11.88
N ARG A 105 3.52 -13.34 -10.89
CA ARG A 105 4.97 -13.30 -11.06
C ARG A 105 5.54 -14.67 -10.77
N GLN A 106 6.03 -15.34 -11.80
CA GLN A 106 6.76 -16.59 -11.64
C GLN A 106 8.06 -16.34 -10.87
N ARG A 107 8.26 -17.09 -9.78
CA ARG A 107 9.51 -17.08 -9.01
C ARG A 107 10.64 -17.56 -9.90
N GLN A 108 11.61 -16.69 -10.18
CA GLN A 108 12.79 -17.04 -10.96
C GLN A 108 13.90 -17.57 -10.03
N HIS A 109 14.69 -18.54 -10.52
CA HIS A 109 15.93 -18.99 -9.88
C HIS A 109 17.05 -17.96 -10.07
N ASP A 110 18.08 -17.96 -9.20
CA ASP A 110 19.19 -16.99 -9.28
C ASP A 110 19.87 -17.05 -10.66
N ASP A 111 20.08 -18.25 -11.19
CA ASP A 111 20.71 -18.46 -12.51
C ASP A 111 19.94 -17.78 -13.65
N ALA A 112 18.62 -17.96 -13.71
CA ALA A 112 17.79 -17.32 -14.73
C ALA A 112 17.75 -15.79 -14.59
N ILE A 113 17.93 -15.26 -13.37
CA ILE A 113 18.03 -13.83 -13.13
C ILE A 113 19.40 -13.33 -13.60
N LEU A 114 20.48 -14.05 -13.30
CA LEU A 114 21.84 -13.72 -13.73
C LEU A 114 21.96 -13.73 -15.25
N ASP A 115 21.47 -14.79 -15.92
CA ASP A 115 21.44 -14.88 -17.39
C ASP A 115 20.73 -13.68 -18.01
N TRP A 116 19.59 -13.28 -17.43
CA TRP A 116 18.87 -12.11 -17.90
C TRP A 116 19.66 -10.82 -17.65
N ILE A 117 20.30 -10.66 -16.49
CA ILE A 117 21.10 -9.47 -16.16
C ILE A 117 22.29 -9.35 -17.12
N HIS A 118 22.99 -10.46 -17.41
CA HIS A 118 24.09 -10.46 -18.38
C HIS A 118 23.62 -10.05 -19.77
N GLY A 119 22.50 -10.60 -20.26
CA GLY A 119 21.91 -10.19 -21.54
C GLY A 119 21.53 -8.70 -21.55
N TYR A 120 20.92 -8.22 -20.46
CA TYR A 120 20.52 -6.81 -20.34
C TYR A 120 21.72 -5.86 -20.28
N LEU A 121 22.79 -6.22 -19.56
CA LEU A 121 24.02 -5.43 -19.48
C LEU A 121 24.81 -5.44 -20.79
N ALA A 122 24.72 -6.51 -21.59
CA ALA A 122 25.32 -6.53 -22.93
C ALA A 122 24.65 -5.51 -23.87
N GLU A 123 23.34 -5.32 -23.76
CA GLU A 123 22.60 -4.32 -24.53
C GLU A 123 22.71 -2.91 -23.95
N VAL A 124 22.76 -2.79 -22.62
CA VAL A 124 22.80 -1.51 -21.89
C VAL A 124 23.91 -1.52 -20.83
N PRO A 125 25.18 -1.32 -21.22
CA PRO A 125 26.33 -1.50 -20.33
C PRO A 125 26.35 -0.58 -19.11
N ASN A 126 25.72 0.60 -19.22
CA ASN A 126 25.70 1.63 -18.18
C ASN A 126 24.34 1.70 -17.44
N ALA A 127 23.53 0.65 -17.52
CA ALA A 127 22.25 0.63 -16.82
C ALA A 127 22.40 0.72 -15.30
N THR A 128 21.46 1.43 -14.66
CA THR A 128 21.34 1.42 -13.20
C THR A 128 20.57 0.18 -12.73
N LYS A 129 20.85 -0.29 -11.51
CA LYS A 129 20.11 -1.39 -10.86
C LYS A 129 18.59 -1.18 -10.92
N THR A 130 18.14 0.03 -10.60
CA THR A 130 16.73 0.38 -10.56
C THR A 130 16.09 0.33 -11.95
N ALA A 131 16.80 0.77 -12.99
CA ALA A 131 16.33 0.67 -14.37
C ALA A 131 16.25 -0.79 -14.84
N ALA A 132 17.27 -1.60 -14.54
CA ALA A 132 17.30 -3.03 -14.86
C ALA A 132 16.17 -3.80 -14.15
N LEU A 133 15.99 -3.58 -12.84
CA LEU A 133 14.92 -4.21 -12.06
C LEU A 133 13.53 -3.82 -12.54
N ARG A 134 13.36 -2.56 -12.99
CA ARG A 134 12.11 -2.12 -13.59
C ARG A 134 11.84 -2.86 -14.89
N CYS A 135 12.80 -2.92 -15.81
CA CYS A 135 12.68 -3.65 -17.06
C CYS A 135 12.40 -5.15 -16.83
N PHE A 136 13.07 -5.77 -15.86
CA PHE A 136 12.85 -7.16 -15.46
C PHE A 136 11.40 -7.42 -15.01
N ARG A 137 10.84 -6.50 -14.21
CA ARG A 137 9.47 -6.58 -13.69
C ARG A 137 8.41 -6.24 -14.74
N ASP A 138 8.68 -5.28 -15.60
CA ASP A 138 7.81 -4.91 -16.72
C ASP A 138 7.69 -6.08 -17.72
N GLY A 139 8.72 -6.92 -17.82
CA GLY A 139 8.70 -8.20 -18.54
C GLY A 139 7.99 -9.36 -17.82
N GLY A 140 7.22 -9.10 -16.76
CA GLY A 140 6.39 -10.09 -16.05
C GLY A 140 7.11 -10.95 -15.00
N LYS A 141 8.41 -10.73 -14.75
CA LYS A 141 9.20 -11.56 -13.83
C LYS A 141 9.21 -11.00 -12.39
N ALA A 142 9.21 -11.87 -11.37
CA ALA A 142 9.40 -11.46 -9.97
C ALA A 142 10.85 -11.60 -9.53
N CYS A 143 11.36 -10.53 -8.92
CA CYS A 143 12.48 -10.61 -8.00
C CYS A 143 12.31 -9.58 -6.88
N GLU A 144 12.64 -9.98 -5.65
CA GLU A 144 12.80 -9.07 -4.52
C GLU A 144 13.93 -8.09 -4.82
N GLN A 145 13.79 -6.83 -4.42
CA GLN A 145 14.79 -5.81 -4.75
C GLN A 145 16.16 -6.16 -4.15
N ALA A 146 16.23 -6.55 -2.88
CA ALA A 146 17.49 -6.93 -2.24
C ALA A 146 18.18 -8.11 -2.94
N ARG A 147 17.41 -9.12 -3.37
CA ARG A 147 17.91 -10.28 -4.13
C ARG A 147 18.44 -9.85 -5.49
N PHE A 148 17.69 -9.02 -6.22
CA PHE A 148 18.12 -8.51 -7.53
C PHE A 148 19.36 -7.63 -7.41
N ASP A 149 19.41 -6.74 -6.41
CA ASP A 149 20.54 -5.84 -6.17
C ASP A 149 21.84 -6.61 -5.93
N ARG A 150 21.77 -7.73 -5.18
CA ARG A 150 22.90 -8.63 -4.95
C ARG A 150 23.36 -9.30 -6.24
N LEU A 151 22.44 -9.84 -7.04
CA LEU A 151 22.77 -10.55 -8.28
C LEU A 151 23.29 -9.60 -9.36
N PHE A 152 22.80 -8.37 -9.39
CA PHE A 152 23.24 -7.36 -10.36
C PHE A 152 24.69 -6.91 -10.11
N GLU A 153 25.10 -6.74 -8.85
CA GLU A 153 26.51 -6.46 -8.55
C GLU A 153 27.40 -7.65 -8.91
N HIS A 154 26.97 -8.86 -8.55
CA HIS A 154 27.71 -10.07 -8.90
C HIS A 154 27.95 -10.19 -10.42
N ALA A 155 26.92 -9.93 -11.24
CA ALA A 155 27.03 -9.97 -12.69
C ALA A 155 27.98 -8.89 -13.25
N ARG A 156 28.03 -7.69 -12.64
CA ARG A 156 28.95 -6.60 -13.05
C ARG A 156 30.39 -6.88 -12.69
N GLU A 157 30.63 -7.41 -11.49
CA GLU A 157 31.98 -7.78 -11.02
C GLU A 157 32.60 -8.87 -11.92
N MET A 158 31.80 -9.82 -12.41
CA MET A 158 32.26 -10.86 -13.32
C MET A 158 32.43 -10.41 -14.79
N SER A 159 31.94 -9.21 -15.13
CA SER A 159 32.01 -8.66 -16.49
C SER A 159 33.07 -7.56 -16.63
N THR A 160 33.88 -7.32 -15.58
CA THR A 160 35.00 -6.36 -15.55
C THR A 160 36.32 -7.12 -15.64
#